data_AF-A0A0S8AW45-F1
#
_entry.id   AF-A0A0S8AW45-F1
#
_cell.length_a   1.000
_cell.length_b   1.000
_cell.length_c   1.000
_cell.angle_alpha   90.00
_cell.angle_beta   90.00
_cell.angle_gamma   90.00
#
_symmetry.space_group_name_H-M   'P 1'
#
loop_
_entity.id
_entity.type
_entity.pdbx_description
1 polymer ?
#
loop_
_entity_poly.entity_id
_entity_poly.type
_entity_poly.pdbx_seq_one_letter_code
_entity_poly.pdbx_strand_id
1 'polypeptide(L)'
;MIQREIRQPVARPTALAASCALLALLPVTAATQQARDAMYPLAAPSVAAEPSPTPAQQIRELSGTKDFLRAGVGVLAVNAAVYSYNRFVAKAFNVVDGDTIYWAETSWSDFVTNLREGFEWDDNQFINNQFAHPYHGNLYYNAARSSGFSYWESAPFAVAGSLIWEYIGEVYRPALNDWINTSLGGIALGEMTYRASSLILDNGDRGTSRVFREAGAFLVNPVRGINRLVTGDAFRTGPNVPDRTPPALGALFSAGYRRLGEAGSLSGDSATDHAFFELDIRYGEPFHHETSKPFDFFQVGIQVNTGDKTSIGQARVRGLLASATLKEWETGELMIGAFQHFDYLDNAAFELGGQSFGAALMYDRHLADHWRVALALHANATVMGAVSSEYGFVTGRDYDYGPGLNSKFEVFLTHRGFPMVGLSGELHWVRTMNGLPTNHIARYYQAFAEYPVLGHLSLGAEGILFKRNTYMGNLLGIEFPDFSRSAPQLRIYGSWLLSAGEQ
;
A
#
# COMPACT_ATOMS: atom_id res chain seq x y z
N MET A 1 -28.84 -23.71 -39.86
CA MET A 1 -29.11 -24.64 -38.74
C MET A 1 -27.90 -24.59 -37.82
N ILE A 2 -27.98 -24.40 -36.52
CA ILE A 2 -29.16 -24.27 -35.63
C ILE A 2 -29.03 -22.98 -34.81
N GLN A 3 -30.08 -22.16 -34.73
CA GLN A 3 -30.16 -21.10 -33.72
C GLN A 3 -30.52 -21.73 -32.37
N ARG A 4 -29.87 -21.32 -31.27
CA ARG A 4 -30.37 -21.56 -29.91
C ARG A 4 -31.03 -20.28 -29.40
N GLU A 5 -32.29 -20.40 -28.99
CA GLU A 5 -33.09 -19.28 -28.48
C GLU A 5 -32.55 -18.78 -27.14
N ILE A 6 -32.40 -17.47 -27.00
CA ILE A 6 -32.29 -16.81 -25.69
C ILE A 6 -33.70 -16.75 -25.09
N ARG A 7 -33.94 -17.41 -23.97
CA ARG A 7 -35.20 -17.32 -23.21
C ARG A 7 -34.97 -16.65 -21.86
N GLN A 8 -35.29 -15.38 -21.77
CA GLN A 8 -35.43 -14.69 -20.49
C GLN A 8 -36.78 -15.02 -19.82
N PRO A 9 -36.83 -15.25 -18.51
CA PRO A 9 -38.09 -15.26 -17.76
C PRO A 9 -38.55 -13.82 -17.48
N VAL A 10 -39.61 -13.37 -18.16
CA VAL A 10 -40.22 -12.06 -17.91
C VAL A 10 -41.10 -12.11 -16.67
N ALA A 11 -40.64 -11.54 -15.56
CA ALA A 11 -41.49 -11.22 -14.41
C ALA A 11 -42.10 -9.81 -14.58
N ARG A 12 -43.43 -9.71 -14.59
CA ARG A 12 -44.15 -8.41 -14.58
C ARG A 12 -44.53 -8.02 -13.15
N PRO A 13 -44.56 -6.71 -12.83
CA PRO A 13 -44.79 -6.25 -11.46
C PRO A 13 -46.27 -6.35 -11.05
N THR A 14 -46.50 -6.70 -9.79
CA THR A 14 -47.74 -6.42 -9.07
C THR A 14 -47.50 -5.26 -8.11
N ALA A 15 -48.20 -4.14 -8.32
CA ALA A 15 -48.14 -2.99 -7.44
C ALA A 15 -49.30 -3.01 -6.43
N LEU A 16 -49.03 -2.61 -5.20
CA LEU A 16 -50.00 -1.91 -4.36
C LEU A 16 -49.26 -0.85 -3.55
N ALA A 17 -49.82 0.36 -3.44
CA ALA A 17 -49.13 1.52 -2.87
C ALA A 17 -49.90 2.13 -1.71
N ALA A 18 -49.20 2.40 -0.61
CA ALA A 18 -49.59 3.28 0.48
C ALA A 18 -48.37 3.50 1.41
N SER A 19 -48.18 4.63 2.10
CA SER A 19 -48.64 6.01 1.86
C SER A 19 -47.91 6.96 2.84
N CYS A 20 -47.89 8.26 2.51
CA CYS A 20 -47.61 9.39 3.41
C CYS A 20 -46.23 9.48 4.09
N ALA A 21 -45.59 10.64 3.92
CA ALA A 21 -44.50 11.09 4.79
C ALA A 21 -45.05 11.75 6.07
N LEU A 22 -44.29 11.73 7.16
CA LEU A 22 -44.35 12.77 8.19
C LEU A 22 -42.98 12.94 8.88
N LEU A 23 -42.76 14.11 9.47
CA LEU A 23 -41.51 14.52 10.13
C LEU A 23 -41.63 14.51 11.65
N ALA A 24 -40.46 14.44 12.30
CA ALA A 24 -40.10 15.01 13.61
C ALA A 24 -40.12 14.14 14.90
N LEU A 25 -39.20 14.53 15.80
CA LEU A 25 -39.09 14.25 17.26
C LEU A 25 -38.49 12.89 17.72
N LEU A 26 -37.14 12.86 17.77
CA LEU A 26 -36.24 12.68 18.94
C LEU A 26 -36.73 11.87 20.18
N PRO A 27 -35.86 11.14 20.95
CA PRO A 27 -34.45 11.49 21.21
C PRO A 27 -33.39 10.36 21.44
N VAL A 28 -32.09 10.77 21.50
CA VAL A 28 -31.00 10.22 22.36
C VAL A 28 -30.28 8.88 22.03
N THR A 29 -28.98 8.84 22.39
CA THR A 29 -27.99 7.72 22.48
C THR A 29 -27.45 7.01 21.22
N ALA A 30 -26.12 7.11 21.05
CA ALA A 30 -25.11 6.05 20.74
C ALA A 30 -25.24 5.17 19.45
N ALA A 31 -24.20 4.55 18.87
CA ALA A 31 -22.73 4.72 18.79
C ALA A 31 -22.17 3.70 17.72
N THR A 32 -20.85 3.62 17.51
CA THR A 32 -19.95 2.52 16.99
C THR A 32 -20.50 1.09 16.66
N GLN A 33 -19.90 0.20 15.82
CA GLN A 33 -18.45 -0.09 15.53
C GLN A 33 -18.05 -0.47 14.02
N GLN A 34 -16.81 -0.68 13.38
CA GLN A 34 -15.33 -0.25 13.35
C GLN A 34 -14.55 -0.41 11.98
N ALA A 35 -13.74 0.58 11.46
CA ALA A 35 -12.42 0.48 10.71
C ALA A 35 -11.69 1.80 10.22
N ARG A 36 -10.55 1.73 9.47
CA ARG A 36 -9.49 2.80 9.39
C ARG A 36 -8.62 3.04 8.12
N ASP A 37 -7.98 4.21 8.11
CA ASP A 37 -6.85 4.69 7.28
C ASP A 37 -5.87 5.43 8.23
N ALA A 38 -4.61 4.97 8.42
CA ALA A 38 -3.66 5.61 9.36
C ALA A 38 -3.07 6.95 8.94
N MET A 39 -3.92 7.97 8.91
CA MET A 39 -3.53 9.38 8.89
C MET A 39 -3.65 10.07 10.26
N TYR A 40 -3.84 9.28 11.33
CA TYR A 40 -4.08 9.77 12.68
C TYR A 40 -2.99 10.70 13.19
N PRO A 41 -3.33 11.90 13.69
CA PRO A 41 -2.53 12.56 14.69
C PRO A 41 -2.71 11.80 16.00
N LEU A 42 -1.99 10.68 16.07
CA LEU A 42 -1.52 10.11 17.33
C LEU A 42 -0.99 11.26 18.19
N ALA A 43 -1.29 11.24 19.48
CA ALA A 43 -0.48 12.02 20.42
C ALA A 43 0.85 11.29 20.46
N ALA A 44 1.80 11.75 19.64
CA ALA A 44 3.14 11.21 19.65
C ALA A 44 3.64 11.29 21.10
N PRO A 45 3.97 10.17 21.76
CA PRO A 45 4.82 10.29 22.91
C PRO A 45 6.10 10.96 22.42
N SER A 46 6.59 11.96 23.15
CA SER A 46 7.96 12.40 22.94
C SER A 46 8.85 11.21 23.28
N VAL A 47 9.29 10.47 22.27
CA VAL A 47 10.39 9.52 22.39
C VAL A 47 11.57 10.39 22.79
N ALA A 48 11.89 10.39 24.09
CA ALA A 48 12.66 11.44 24.75
C ALA A 48 13.89 11.80 23.92
N ALA A 49 13.85 12.99 23.31
CA ALA A 49 14.65 13.26 22.13
C ALA A 49 16.14 13.01 22.41
N GLU A 50 16.71 12.00 21.75
CA GLU A 50 18.17 11.89 21.70
C GLU A 50 18.70 13.20 21.09
N PRO A 51 19.72 13.83 21.69
CA PRO A 51 20.15 15.16 21.30
C PRO A 51 20.50 15.18 19.81
N SER A 52 20.01 16.21 19.11
CA SER A 52 20.08 16.36 17.65
C SER A 52 21.43 15.86 17.12
N PRO A 53 21.44 14.92 16.16
CA PRO A 53 22.58 14.05 15.89
C PRO A 53 23.84 14.90 15.71
N THR A 54 24.83 14.66 16.58
CA THR A 54 26.04 15.49 16.65
C THR A 54 26.69 15.59 15.27
N PRO A 55 27.50 16.62 14.98
CA PRO A 55 28.24 16.69 13.74
C PRO A 55 29.05 15.41 13.45
N ALA A 56 29.51 14.70 14.48
CA ALA A 56 30.13 13.38 14.34
C ALA A 56 29.16 12.27 13.91
N GLN A 57 27.91 12.25 14.39
CA GLN A 57 26.86 11.32 13.91
C GLN A 57 26.40 11.66 12.48
N GLN A 58 26.18 12.94 12.16
CA GLN A 58 25.85 13.38 10.80
C GLN A 58 26.98 13.06 9.80
N ILE A 59 28.24 13.35 10.17
CA ILE A 59 29.41 12.92 9.39
C ILE A 59 29.45 11.40 9.25
N ARG A 60 29.03 10.62 10.25
CA ARG A 60 29.04 9.14 10.21
C ARG A 60 27.85 8.53 9.45
N GLU A 61 26.75 9.27 9.29
CA GLU A 61 25.66 8.97 8.35
C GLU A 61 26.13 9.20 6.91
N LEU A 62 26.77 10.34 6.65
CA LEU A 62 27.39 10.69 5.36
C LEU A 62 28.62 9.83 5.01
N SER A 63 29.37 9.37 6.02
CA SER A 63 30.56 8.52 5.91
C SER A 63 30.27 7.04 6.22
N GLY A 64 29.00 6.62 6.18
CA GLY A 64 28.68 5.21 6.06
C GLY A 64 29.33 4.70 4.77
N THR A 65 30.28 3.77 4.88
CA THR A 65 31.09 3.33 3.74
C THR A 65 30.22 2.60 2.72
N LYS A 66 29.80 3.33 1.68
CA LYS A 66 28.92 2.87 0.60
C LYS A 66 29.53 1.68 -0.12
N ASP A 67 28.98 0.50 0.13
CA ASP A 67 29.50 -0.76 -0.41
C ASP A 67 28.83 -1.09 -1.74
N PHE A 68 29.38 -0.51 -2.81
CA PHE A 68 28.94 -0.76 -4.19
C PHE A 68 29.01 -2.25 -4.57
N LEU A 69 29.98 -3.00 -4.02
CA LEU A 69 30.14 -4.42 -4.32
C LEU A 69 29.01 -5.23 -3.67
N ARG A 70 28.75 -5.04 -2.37
CA ARG A 70 27.62 -5.68 -1.68
C ARG A 70 26.27 -5.27 -2.26
N ALA A 71 26.10 -4.01 -2.66
CA ALA A 71 24.86 -3.56 -3.30
C ALA A 71 24.64 -4.24 -4.67
N GLY A 72 25.65 -4.24 -5.55
CA GLY A 72 25.56 -4.88 -6.87
C GLY A 72 25.43 -6.41 -6.80
N VAL A 73 26.25 -7.07 -5.97
CA VAL A 73 26.14 -8.52 -5.72
C VAL A 73 24.81 -8.86 -5.06
N GLY A 74 24.27 -8.01 -4.18
CA GLY A 74 22.96 -8.19 -3.57
C GLY A 74 21.82 -8.18 -4.59
N VAL A 75 21.83 -7.24 -5.55
CA VAL A 75 20.84 -7.23 -6.66
C VAL A 75 20.93 -8.50 -7.51
N LEU A 76 22.15 -8.92 -7.88
CA LEU A 76 22.35 -10.16 -8.65
C LEU A 76 21.95 -11.42 -7.85
N ALA A 77 22.16 -11.42 -6.53
CA ALA A 77 21.76 -12.51 -5.64
C ALA A 77 20.24 -12.60 -5.45
N VAL A 78 19.52 -11.46 -5.42
CA VAL A 78 18.06 -11.43 -5.45
C VAL A 78 17.55 -12.07 -6.75
N ASN A 79 18.06 -11.64 -7.91
CA ASN A 79 17.70 -12.24 -9.20
C ASN A 79 18.02 -13.74 -9.26
N ALA A 80 19.20 -14.16 -8.80
CA ALA A 80 19.55 -15.58 -8.73
C ALA A 80 18.64 -16.39 -7.79
N ALA A 81 18.18 -15.79 -6.69
CA ALA A 81 17.28 -16.43 -5.73
C ALA A 81 15.85 -16.59 -6.30
N VAL A 82 15.29 -15.54 -6.92
CA VAL A 82 13.95 -15.61 -7.54
C VAL A 82 13.95 -16.50 -8.78
N TYR A 83 15.01 -16.44 -9.60
CA TYR A 83 15.24 -17.41 -10.69
C TYR A 83 15.26 -18.84 -10.15
N SER A 84 16.03 -19.11 -9.10
CA SER A 84 16.11 -20.45 -8.49
C SER A 84 14.78 -20.92 -7.90
N TYR A 85 14.02 -20.02 -7.25
CA TYR A 85 12.69 -20.32 -6.76
C TYR A 85 11.74 -20.69 -7.90
N ASN A 86 11.70 -19.90 -8.98
CA ASN A 86 10.86 -20.19 -10.14
C ASN A 86 11.29 -21.50 -10.84
N ARG A 87 12.60 -21.69 -11.04
CA ARG A 87 13.23 -22.84 -11.70
C ARG A 87 12.98 -24.18 -11.03
N PHE A 88 13.02 -24.21 -9.69
CA PHE A 88 13.07 -25.45 -8.89
C PHE A 88 11.90 -25.64 -7.93
N VAL A 89 11.17 -24.58 -7.57
CA VAL A 89 10.02 -24.64 -6.64
C VAL A 89 8.72 -24.30 -7.35
N ALA A 90 8.56 -23.08 -7.88
CA ALA A 90 7.30 -22.64 -8.50
C ALA A 90 6.93 -23.51 -9.71
N LYS A 91 7.92 -23.97 -10.50
CA LYS A 91 7.72 -24.95 -11.58
C LYS A 91 6.96 -26.22 -11.16
N ALA A 92 7.04 -26.65 -9.90
CA ALA A 92 6.31 -27.83 -9.41
C ALA A 92 4.81 -27.56 -9.12
N PHE A 93 4.38 -26.29 -9.14
CA PHE A 93 3.03 -25.84 -8.78
C PHE A 93 2.35 -25.00 -9.88
N ASN A 94 3.13 -24.34 -10.74
CA ASN A 94 2.66 -23.52 -11.87
C ASN A 94 2.21 -24.40 -13.06
N VAL A 95 1.18 -25.22 -12.85
CA VAL A 95 0.53 -26.02 -13.89
C VAL A 95 -0.83 -25.41 -14.22
N VAL A 96 -1.03 -25.01 -15.48
CA VAL A 96 -2.29 -24.46 -16.00
C VAL A 96 -2.74 -25.33 -17.17
N ASP A 97 -4.00 -25.81 -17.11
CA ASP A 97 -4.62 -26.74 -18.07
C ASP A 97 -3.82 -28.04 -18.39
N GLY A 98 -2.83 -28.37 -17.56
CA GLY A 98 -1.97 -29.54 -17.68
C GLY A 98 -0.54 -29.23 -18.14
N ASP A 99 -0.32 -28.06 -18.73
CA ASP A 99 1.02 -27.59 -19.11
C ASP A 99 1.67 -26.81 -17.96
N THR A 100 2.99 -26.95 -17.81
CA THR A 100 3.78 -26.19 -16.84
C THR A 100 4.19 -24.85 -17.47
N ILE A 101 4.02 -23.73 -16.77
CA ILE A 101 4.47 -22.42 -17.30
C ILE A 101 5.93 -22.17 -16.89
N TYR A 102 6.74 -21.74 -17.88
CA TYR A 102 8.20 -21.73 -17.82
C TYR A 102 8.78 -20.31 -17.77
N TRP A 103 8.60 -19.59 -16.68
CA TRP A 103 9.16 -18.23 -16.54
C TRP A 103 10.70 -18.21 -16.57
N ALA A 104 11.34 -19.09 -15.79
CA ALA A 104 12.76 -19.05 -15.45
C ALA A 104 13.56 -20.27 -15.97
N GLU A 105 13.59 -20.47 -17.29
CA GLU A 105 14.48 -21.43 -17.97
C GLU A 105 15.31 -20.76 -19.10
N THR A 106 15.90 -19.61 -18.80
CA THR A 106 16.48 -18.70 -19.81
C THR A 106 17.80 -19.16 -20.44
N SER A 107 18.00 -18.69 -21.68
CA SER A 107 19.15 -18.93 -22.53
C SER A 107 19.69 -17.62 -23.12
N TRP A 108 20.90 -17.68 -23.69
CA TRP A 108 21.49 -16.51 -24.40
C TRP A 108 20.66 -16.10 -25.64
N SER A 109 19.91 -17.03 -26.24
CA SER A 109 18.98 -16.74 -27.34
C SER A 109 17.89 -15.77 -26.88
N ASP A 110 17.32 -16.01 -25.70
CA ASP A 110 16.15 -15.28 -25.20
C ASP A 110 16.55 -13.85 -24.83
N PHE A 111 17.70 -13.67 -24.15
CA PHE A 111 18.30 -12.35 -23.94
C PHE A 111 18.52 -11.56 -25.25
N VAL A 112 19.00 -12.22 -26.31
CA VAL A 112 19.21 -11.59 -27.62
C VAL A 112 17.90 -11.26 -28.32
N THR A 113 16.84 -12.05 -28.14
CA THR A 113 15.48 -11.76 -28.61
C THR A 113 14.89 -10.56 -27.85
N ASN A 114 14.95 -10.58 -26.52
CA ASN A 114 14.46 -9.53 -25.63
C ASN A 114 15.13 -8.17 -25.92
N LEU A 115 16.43 -8.15 -26.19
CA LEU A 115 17.15 -6.96 -26.65
C LEU A 115 16.72 -6.44 -28.03
N ARG A 116 16.18 -7.28 -28.91
CA ARG A 116 15.77 -6.92 -30.28
C ARG A 116 14.31 -6.47 -30.34
N GLU A 117 13.44 -7.19 -29.64
CA GLU A 117 11.99 -7.01 -29.71
C GLU A 117 11.49 -6.03 -28.64
N GLY A 118 12.27 -5.83 -27.57
CA GLY A 118 11.99 -4.85 -26.53
C GLY A 118 10.66 -5.09 -25.79
N PHE A 119 10.20 -4.07 -25.10
CA PHE A 119 9.08 -4.16 -24.16
C PHE A 119 7.75 -4.61 -24.78
N GLU A 120 7.01 -5.41 -24.02
CA GLU A 120 5.58 -5.66 -24.21
C GLU A 120 4.75 -5.38 -22.96
N TRP A 121 3.52 -5.89 -22.92
CA TRP A 121 2.63 -5.84 -21.77
C TRP A 121 2.37 -7.27 -21.33
N ASP A 122 2.45 -7.50 -20.03
CA ASP A 122 2.23 -8.82 -19.43
C ASP A 122 0.78 -9.01 -18.95
N ASP A 123 0.36 -10.28 -18.91
CA ASP A 123 -0.99 -10.73 -18.55
C ASP A 123 -1.06 -11.58 -17.27
N ASN A 124 -0.07 -11.49 -16.38
CA ASN A 124 -0.13 -12.13 -15.05
C ASN A 124 -1.29 -11.62 -14.18
N GLN A 125 -1.61 -12.44 -13.17
CA GLN A 125 -2.61 -12.16 -12.14
C GLN A 125 -2.33 -10.84 -11.39
N PHE A 126 -3.40 -10.13 -11.04
CA PHE A 126 -3.33 -8.80 -10.42
C PHE A 126 -2.40 -8.72 -9.19
N ILE A 127 -2.43 -9.73 -8.31
CA ILE A 127 -1.56 -9.80 -7.11
C ILE A 127 -0.06 -9.92 -7.46
N ASN A 128 0.29 -10.55 -8.57
CA ASN A 128 1.68 -10.60 -9.01
C ASN A 128 2.14 -9.19 -9.37
N ASN A 129 1.45 -8.54 -10.30
CA ASN A 129 1.94 -7.31 -10.91
C ASN A 129 1.78 -6.09 -9.99
N GLN A 130 0.74 -6.06 -9.16
CA GLN A 130 0.47 -4.93 -8.26
C GLN A 130 0.94 -5.14 -6.81
N PHE A 131 1.44 -6.33 -6.43
CA PHE A 131 2.05 -6.55 -5.12
C PHE A 131 3.39 -7.31 -5.16
N ALA A 132 3.47 -8.47 -5.84
CA ALA A 132 4.70 -9.27 -5.85
C ALA A 132 5.87 -8.59 -6.57
N HIS A 133 5.62 -7.93 -7.71
CA HIS A 133 6.61 -7.13 -8.44
C HIS A 133 7.12 -5.93 -7.61
N PRO A 134 6.25 -5.06 -7.06
CA PRO A 134 6.64 -4.07 -6.03
C PRO A 134 7.46 -4.66 -4.88
N TYR A 135 7.08 -5.82 -4.33
CA TYR A 135 7.82 -6.48 -3.26
C TYR A 135 9.21 -6.96 -3.73
N HIS A 136 9.34 -7.49 -4.95
CA HIS A 136 10.61 -7.89 -5.56
C HIS A 136 11.54 -6.68 -5.72
N GLY A 137 11.02 -5.55 -6.19
CA GLY A 137 11.77 -4.30 -6.32
C GLY A 137 12.30 -3.76 -4.98
N ASN A 138 11.54 -3.98 -3.90
CA ASN A 138 11.94 -3.65 -2.53
C ASN A 138 13.19 -4.43 -2.09
N LEU A 139 13.43 -5.64 -2.64
CA LEU A 139 14.62 -6.44 -2.35
C LEU A 139 15.86 -5.82 -3.01
N TYR A 140 15.78 -5.41 -4.29
CA TYR A 140 16.87 -4.70 -4.97
C TYR A 140 17.19 -3.36 -4.31
N TYR A 141 16.16 -2.57 -3.98
CA TYR A 141 16.30 -1.31 -3.27
C TYR A 141 17.06 -1.51 -1.95
N ASN A 142 16.67 -2.55 -1.18
CA ASN A 142 17.32 -2.85 0.09
C ASN A 142 18.73 -3.43 -0.04
N ALA A 143 19.12 -4.02 -1.17
CA ALA A 143 20.51 -4.39 -1.42
C ALA A 143 21.43 -3.15 -1.36
N ALA A 144 20.96 -2.00 -1.88
CA ALA A 144 21.64 -0.71 -1.76
C ALA A 144 21.39 0.00 -0.43
N ARG A 145 20.13 0.16 0.01
CA ARG A 145 19.80 0.91 1.24
C ARG A 145 20.44 0.31 2.49
N SER A 146 20.51 -1.01 2.59
CA SER A 146 21.26 -1.70 3.67
C SER A 146 22.78 -1.76 3.46
N SER A 147 23.27 -1.36 2.28
CA SER A 147 24.70 -1.22 1.99
C SER A 147 25.29 0.17 2.26
N GLY A 148 24.50 1.10 2.80
CA GLY A 148 24.94 2.45 3.20
C GLY A 148 24.56 3.58 2.22
N PHE A 149 23.76 3.28 1.20
CA PHE A 149 23.24 4.26 0.26
C PHE A 149 22.03 5.01 0.84
N SER A 150 21.81 6.26 0.43
CA SER A 150 20.60 7.02 0.77
C SER A 150 19.41 6.62 -0.12
N TYR A 151 18.23 7.21 0.11
CA TYR A 151 17.00 6.92 -0.65
C TYR A 151 17.18 7.09 -2.17
N TRP A 152 17.61 8.28 -2.61
CA TRP A 152 17.79 8.59 -4.03
C TRP A 152 18.91 7.79 -4.70
N GLU A 153 19.90 7.35 -3.93
CA GLU A 153 21.01 6.51 -4.43
C GLU A 153 20.65 5.01 -4.46
N SER A 154 19.64 4.59 -3.70
CA SER A 154 19.13 3.21 -3.67
C SER A 154 18.08 2.97 -4.77
N ALA A 155 17.34 4.01 -5.18
CA ALA A 155 16.34 3.92 -6.24
C ALA A 155 16.87 3.38 -7.59
N PRO A 156 18.06 3.76 -8.11
CA PRO A 156 18.63 3.17 -9.32
C PRO A 156 18.85 1.65 -9.24
N PHE A 157 19.05 1.08 -8.05
CA PHE A 157 19.21 -0.37 -7.90
C PHE A 157 17.88 -1.11 -8.05
N ALA A 158 16.74 -0.51 -7.67
CA ALA A 158 15.42 -1.05 -7.98
C ALA A 158 15.17 -1.08 -9.50
N VAL A 159 15.45 0.03 -10.17
CA VAL A 159 15.30 0.17 -11.63
C VAL A 159 16.20 -0.80 -12.38
N ALA A 160 17.49 -0.88 -12.03
CA ALA A 160 18.46 -1.74 -12.68
C ALA A 160 18.26 -3.23 -12.36
N GLY A 161 17.92 -3.57 -11.12
CA GLY A 161 17.62 -4.95 -10.72
C GLY A 161 16.45 -5.52 -11.48
N SER A 162 15.38 -4.72 -11.64
CA SER A 162 14.23 -5.07 -12.47
C SER A 162 14.63 -5.21 -13.94
N LEU A 163 15.32 -4.23 -14.56
CA LEU A 163 15.79 -4.39 -15.96
C LEU A 163 16.63 -5.66 -16.17
N ILE A 164 17.45 -6.07 -15.21
CA ILE A 164 18.21 -7.32 -15.28
C ILE A 164 17.27 -8.55 -15.22
N TRP A 165 16.18 -8.49 -14.45
CA TRP A 165 15.15 -9.51 -14.44
C TRP A 165 14.41 -9.58 -15.78
N GLU A 166 13.80 -8.47 -16.23
CA GLU A 166 13.00 -8.40 -17.45
C GLU A 166 13.76 -8.87 -18.72
N TYR A 167 15.07 -8.63 -18.80
CA TYR A 167 15.88 -8.99 -19.98
C TYR A 167 16.62 -10.33 -19.86
N ILE A 168 16.87 -10.87 -18.66
CA ILE A 168 17.78 -12.04 -18.45
C ILE A 168 17.15 -13.13 -17.55
N GLY A 169 16.26 -12.75 -16.64
CA GLY A 169 15.57 -13.66 -15.72
C GLY A 169 14.41 -14.44 -16.37
N GLU A 170 13.81 -13.91 -17.44
CA GLU A 170 12.61 -14.45 -18.07
C GLU A 170 12.79 -14.81 -19.55
N VAL A 171 12.05 -15.83 -20.00
CA VAL A 171 12.05 -16.31 -21.41
C VAL A 171 11.11 -15.52 -22.32
N TYR A 172 10.18 -14.77 -21.71
CA TYR A 172 9.25 -13.87 -22.39
C TYR A 172 9.92 -12.51 -22.63
N ARG A 173 9.30 -11.65 -23.43
CA ARG A 173 9.86 -10.30 -23.66
C ARG A 173 9.67 -9.44 -22.41
N PRO A 174 10.57 -8.46 -22.16
CA PRO A 174 10.50 -7.61 -20.96
C PRO A 174 9.15 -6.91 -20.82
N ALA A 175 8.56 -6.88 -19.62
CA ALA A 175 7.23 -6.31 -19.41
C ALA A 175 7.30 -4.84 -18.97
N LEU A 176 6.63 -3.94 -19.71
CA LEU A 176 6.67 -2.50 -19.43
C LEU A 176 5.95 -2.16 -18.12
N ASN A 177 4.80 -2.79 -17.88
CA ASN A 177 4.08 -2.66 -16.62
C ASN A 177 4.95 -3.11 -15.45
N ASP A 178 5.59 -4.27 -15.54
CA ASP A 178 6.27 -4.86 -14.39
C ASP A 178 7.62 -4.25 -14.12
N TRP A 179 8.33 -3.77 -15.13
CA TRP A 179 9.45 -2.87 -14.92
C TRP A 179 9.05 -1.64 -14.10
N ILE A 180 7.92 -0.99 -14.42
CA ILE A 180 7.44 0.21 -13.72
C ILE A 180 6.92 -0.13 -12.32
N ASN A 181 6.09 -1.17 -12.18
CA ASN A 181 5.54 -1.65 -10.90
C ASN A 181 6.66 -2.02 -9.92
N THR A 182 7.61 -2.85 -10.38
CA THR A 182 8.80 -3.29 -9.62
C THR A 182 9.65 -2.09 -9.22
N SER A 183 9.96 -1.19 -10.17
CA SER A 183 10.79 -0.01 -9.89
C SER A 183 10.15 0.93 -8.87
N LEU A 184 8.95 1.44 -9.15
CA LEU A 184 8.35 2.52 -8.37
C LEU A 184 7.74 2.02 -7.05
N GLY A 185 7.06 0.88 -7.09
CA GLY A 185 6.52 0.23 -5.89
C GLY A 185 7.64 -0.29 -4.99
N GLY A 186 8.72 -0.82 -5.59
CA GLY A 186 9.90 -1.28 -4.87
C GLY A 186 10.69 -0.20 -4.15
N ILE A 187 10.70 1.04 -4.67
CA ILE A 187 11.27 2.19 -3.94
C ILE A 187 10.42 2.52 -2.69
N ALA A 188 9.09 2.61 -2.86
CA ALA A 188 8.18 2.96 -1.76
C ALA A 188 8.16 1.91 -0.65
N LEU A 189 8.01 0.62 -1.03
CA LEU A 189 8.06 -0.51 -0.10
C LEU A 189 9.47 -0.67 0.48
N GLY A 190 10.52 -0.41 -0.30
CA GLY A 190 11.90 -0.63 0.09
C GLY A 190 12.37 0.30 1.20
N GLU A 191 12.02 1.58 1.14
CA GLU A 191 12.34 2.53 2.21
C GLU A 191 11.49 2.28 3.46
N MET A 192 10.22 1.92 3.26
CA MET A 192 9.30 1.51 4.33
C MET A 192 9.84 0.30 5.11
N THR A 193 10.22 -0.79 4.44
CA THR A 193 10.80 -1.98 5.09
C THR A 193 12.18 -1.70 5.69
N TYR A 194 12.96 -0.78 5.12
CA TYR A 194 14.20 -0.33 5.74
C TYR A 194 13.94 0.37 7.07
N ARG A 195 13.10 1.41 7.09
CA ARG A 195 12.82 2.16 8.33
C ARG A 195 12.07 1.31 9.35
N ALA A 196 11.09 0.49 8.94
CA ALA A 196 10.40 -0.44 9.83
C ALA A 196 11.35 -1.49 10.46
N SER A 197 12.29 -2.06 9.70
CA SER A 197 13.31 -2.95 10.27
C SER A 197 14.32 -2.21 11.17
N SER A 198 14.53 -0.90 11.00
CA SER A 198 15.37 -0.09 11.91
C SER A 198 14.76 0.01 13.31
N LEU A 199 13.42 0.13 13.40
CA LEU A 199 12.70 0.18 14.69
C LEU A 199 12.88 -1.10 15.51
N ILE A 200 12.87 -2.26 14.86
CA ILE A 200 12.95 -3.58 15.50
C ILE A 200 14.36 -3.85 16.02
N LEU A 201 15.38 -3.53 15.21
CA LEU A 201 16.78 -3.77 15.52
C LEU A 201 17.25 -3.02 16.77
N ASP A 202 18.21 -3.61 17.46
CA ASP A 202 19.04 -2.90 18.43
C ASP A 202 20.45 -3.47 18.42
N ASN A 203 21.41 -2.64 18.00
CA ASN A 203 22.83 -2.97 17.98
C ASN A 203 23.47 -2.91 19.39
N GLY A 204 22.79 -2.39 20.41
CA GLY A 204 23.24 -2.44 21.81
C GLY A 204 22.88 -3.75 22.53
N ASP A 205 21.85 -4.45 22.04
CA ASP A 205 21.22 -5.61 22.69
C ASP A 205 22.06 -6.90 22.57
N ARG A 206 21.79 -7.90 23.43
CA ARG A 206 22.54 -9.16 23.54
C ARG A 206 21.62 -10.34 23.89
N GLY A 207 22.13 -11.57 23.72
CA GLY A 207 21.42 -12.79 24.10
C GLY A 207 20.15 -13.04 23.29
N THR A 208 19.12 -13.60 23.92
CA THR A 208 17.87 -14.01 23.26
C THR A 208 17.06 -12.84 22.71
N SER A 209 16.99 -11.71 23.42
CA SER A 209 16.30 -10.49 22.96
C SER A 209 16.83 -10.06 21.59
N ARG A 210 18.16 -10.01 21.45
CA ARG A 210 18.81 -9.77 20.16
C ARG A 210 18.39 -10.77 19.07
N VAL A 211 18.37 -12.07 19.36
CA VAL A 211 17.98 -13.09 18.35
C VAL A 211 16.56 -12.82 17.83
N PHE A 212 15.61 -12.49 18.70
CA PHE A 212 14.26 -12.12 18.27
C PHE A 212 14.21 -10.80 17.47
N ARG A 213 15.04 -9.80 17.81
CA ARG A 213 15.15 -8.55 17.03
C ARG A 213 15.71 -8.77 15.64
N GLU A 214 16.82 -9.50 15.50
CA GLU A 214 17.40 -9.80 14.18
C GLU A 214 16.42 -10.64 13.34
N ALA A 215 15.71 -11.60 13.94
CA ALA A 215 14.70 -12.41 13.26
C ALA A 215 13.48 -11.59 12.81
N GLY A 216 12.93 -10.73 13.67
CA GLY A 216 11.82 -9.83 13.30
C GLY A 216 12.22 -8.83 12.21
N ALA A 217 13.43 -8.29 12.30
CA ALA A 217 13.97 -7.39 11.27
C ALA A 217 14.24 -8.12 9.95
N PHE A 218 14.64 -9.39 9.97
CA PHE A 218 14.77 -10.24 8.78
C PHE A 218 13.41 -10.50 8.12
N LEU A 219 12.35 -10.76 8.90
CA LEU A 219 10.99 -10.97 8.35
C LEU A 219 10.43 -9.71 7.68
N VAL A 220 10.73 -8.52 8.20
CA VAL A 220 10.36 -7.24 7.58
C VAL A 220 11.27 -6.88 6.39
N ASN A 221 12.56 -7.23 6.45
CA ASN A 221 13.56 -6.85 5.47
C ASN A 221 14.65 -7.94 5.33
N PRO A 222 14.40 -8.98 4.51
CA PRO A 222 15.29 -10.15 4.45
C PRO A 222 16.66 -9.80 3.85
N VAL A 223 16.74 -8.86 2.91
CA VAL A 223 18.02 -8.44 2.30
C VAL A 223 18.90 -7.72 3.32
N ARG A 224 18.33 -6.85 4.16
CA ARG A 224 19.06 -6.25 5.29
C ARG A 224 19.48 -7.30 6.32
N GLY A 225 18.62 -8.28 6.60
CA GLY A 225 18.94 -9.41 7.48
C GLY A 225 20.14 -10.22 6.97
N ILE A 226 20.13 -10.62 5.69
CA ILE A 226 21.24 -11.30 5.02
C ILE A 226 22.51 -10.44 5.07
N ASN A 227 22.43 -9.15 4.72
CA ASN A 227 23.59 -8.26 4.77
C ASN A 227 24.18 -8.13 6.18
N ARG A 228 23.35 -8.12 7.24
CA ARG A 228 23.80 -8.10 8.64
C ARG A 228 24.43 -9.42 9.11
N LEU A 229 24.02 -10.55 8.54
CA LEU A 229 24.69 -11.85 8.76
C LEU A 229 26.07 -11.85 8.08
N VAL A 230 26.14 -11.38 6.82
CA VAL A 230 27.38 -11.33 6.01
C VAL A 230 28.42 -10.37 6.60
N THR A 231 28.02 -9.21 7.13
CA THR A 231 28.95 -8.26 7.80
C THR A 231 29.31 -8.66 9.24
N GLY A 232 28.63 -9.66 9.80
CA GLY A 232 28.67 -9.96 11.23
C GLY A 232 28.00 -8.90 12.12
N ASP A 233 27.29 -7.92 11.55
CA ASP A 233 26.51 -6.95 12.32
C ASP A 233 25.48 -7.61 13.22
N ALA A 234 24.86 -8.71 12.79
CA ALA A 234 23.92 -9.50 13.58
C ALA A 234 24.54 -10.13 14.86
N PHE A 235 25.87 -10.17 14.97
CA PHE A 235 26.59 -10.80 16.09
C PHE A 235 27.38 -9.80 16.96
N ARG A 236 27.88 -8.68 16.41
CA ARG A 236 28.62 -7.65 17.17
C ARG A 236 27.71 -6.55 17.71
N THR A 237 28.02 -5.99 18.89
CA THR A 237 27.33 -4.78 19.38
C THR A 237 27.95 -3.50 18.84
N GLY A 238 27.14 -2.45 18.67
CA GLY A 238 27.56 -1.13 18.17
C GLY A 238 26.46 -0.07 18.26
N PRO A 239 26.67 1.13 17.71
CA PRO A 239 25.63 2.17 17.66
C PRO A 239 24.51 1.79 16.68
N ASN A 240 23.30 2.27 16.94
CA ASN A 240 22.15 2.15 16.05
C ASN A 240 22.23 3.14 14.87
N VAL A 241 21.37 2.96 13.86
CA VAL A 241 21.16 3.97 12.80
C VAL A 241 20.25 5.10 13.32
N PRO A 242 20.40 6.36 12.85
CA PRO A 242 19.51 7.46 13.25
C PRO A 242 18.03 7.15 12.99
N ASP A 243 17.73 6.51 11.85
CA ASP A 243 16.38 6.09 11.42
C ASP A 243 15.73 5.00 12.32
N ARG A 244 16.27 4.71 13.52
CA ARG A 244 15.68 3.84 14.55
C ARG A 244 14.71 4.58 15.47
N THR A 245 14.96 5.86 15.74
CA THR A 245 14.22 6.67 16.71
C THR A 245 13.62 7.88 16.00
N PRO A 246 12.51 7.72 15.27
CA PRO A 246 11.79 8.86 14.69
C PRO A 246 11.22 9.77 15.78
N PRO A 247 11.00 11.07 15.50
CA PRO A 247 10.46 12.02 16.47
C PRO A 247 9.04 11.67 16.93
N ALA A 248 8.30 10.96 16.09
CA ALA A 248 7.03 10.34 16.40
C ALA A 248 6.99 8.93 15.79
N LEU A 249 6.31 8.01 16.46
CA LEU A 249 5.93 6.71 15.92
C LEU A 249 4.55 6.39 16.45
N GLY A 250 3.72 5.78 15.61
CA GLY A 250 2.72 4.89 16.17
C GLY A 250 2.22 3.81 15.23
N ALA A 251 1.71 2.75 15.86
CA ALA A 251 1.15 1.60 15.18
C ALA A 251 -0.18 1.22 15.83
N LEU A 252 -1.17 0.93 15.00
CA LEU A 252 -2.49 0.49 15.40
C LEU A 252 -2.75 -0.88 14.78
N PHE A 253 -3.09 -1.85 15.62
CA PHE A 253 -3.56 -3.15 15.17
C PHE A 253 -5.08 -3.23 15.29
N SER A 254 -5.72 -3.90 14.34
CA SER A 254 -7.15 -3.85 14.11
C SER A 254 -7.63 -5.24 13.69
N ALA A 255 -8.60 -5.84 14.40
CA ALA A 255 -8.96 -7.24 14.17
C ALA A 255 -10.43 -7.56 14.45
N GLY A 256 -11.18 -7.99 13.43
CA GLY A 256 -12.58 -8.41 13.61
C GLY A 256 -13.30 -8.73 12.30
N TYR A 257 -14.56 -8.30 12.21
CA TYR A 257 -15.52 -8.74 11.19
C TYR A 257 -15.79 -7.66 10.13
N ARG A 258 -15.96 -8.08 8.87
CA ARG A 258 -16.43 -7.25 7.76
C ARG A 258 -17.50 -7.96 6.93
N ARG A 259 -18.53 -7.22 6.52
CA ARG A 259 -19.56 -7.63 5.55
C ARG A 259 -19.46 -6.75 4.31
N LEU A 260 -19.10 -7.35 3.17
CA LEU A 260 -19.02 -6.68 1.87
C LEU A 260 -20.28 -6.97 1.05
N GLY A 261 -21.04 -5.93 0.74
CA GLY A 261 -22.27 -5.98 -0.04
C GLY A 261 -22.05 -5.90 -1.55
N GLU A 262 -23.08 -6.23 -2.32
CA GLU A 262 -23.06 -6.16 -3.79
C GLU A 262 -24.26 -5.36 -4.32
N ALA A 263 -24.12 -4.79 -5.53
CA ALA A 263 -25.17 -4.03 -6.23
C ALA A 263 -25.77 -2.87 -5.40
N GLY A 264 -24.98 -2.28 -4.51
CA GLY A 264 -25.41 -1.21 -3.59
C GLY A 264 -26.09 -1.70 -2.29
N SER A 265 -26.17 -3.02 -2.04
CA SER A 265 -26.88 -3.61 -0.89
C SER A 265 -25.96 -4.38 0.05
N LEU A 266 -26.13 -4.17 1.37
CA LEU A 266 -25.55 -5.03 2.42
C LEU A 266 -26.40 -6.29 2.71
N SER A 267 -27.64 -6.34 2.21
CA SER A 267 -28.58 -7.45 2.40
C SER A 267 -28.80 -8.25 1.12
N GLY A 268 -29.07 -9.54 1.29
CA GLY A 268 -29.15 -10.53 0.21
C GLY A 268 -28.01 -11.55 0.25
N ASP A 269 -28.19 -12.66 -0.47
CA ASP A 269 -27.33 -13.85 -0.38
C ASP A 269 -25.95 -13.67 -1.05
N SER A 270 -25.74 -12.58 -1.82
CA SER A 270 -24.46 -12.24 -2.44
C SER A 270 -23.56 -11.34 -1.57
N ALA A 271 -24.05 -10.83 -0.43
CA ALA A 271 -23.23 -10.08 0.51
C ALA A 271 -22.36 -11.06 1.33
N THR A 272 -21.04 -10.87 1.29
CA THR A 272 -20.05 -11.82 1.84
C THR A 272 -19.51 -11.38 3.19
N ASP A 273 -19.24 -12.35 4.06
CA ASP A 273 -18.86 -12.17 5.46
C ASP A 273 -17.44 -12.73 5.71
N HIS A 274 -16.54 -11.89 6.21
CA HIS A 274 -15.12 -12.24 6.40
C HIS A 274 -14.60 -11.78 7.75
N ALA A 275 -13.60 -12.49 8.27
CA ALA A 275 -12.69 -11.92 9.25
C ALA A 275 -11.56 -11.18 8.53
N PHE A 276 -11.06 -10.11 9.14
CA PHE A 276 -9.91 -9.35 8.62
C PHE A 276 -9.02 -8.89 9.78
N PHE A 277 -7.74 -8.68 9.47
CA PHE A 277 -6.75 -8.09 10.34
C PHE A 277 -6.06 -6.95 9.58
N GLU A 278 -5.78 -5.86 10.27
CA GLU A 278 -5.28 -4.63 9.68
C GLU A 278 -4.18 -4.05 10.58
N LEU A 279 -3.06 -3.68 9.96
CA LEU A 279 -1.93 -3.04 10.61
C LEU A 279 -1.66 -1.69 9.94
N ASP A 280 -1.83 -0.66 10.75
CA ASP A 280 -1.74 0.74 10.43
C ASP A 280 -0.48 1.30 11.11
N ILE A 281 0.44 1.95 10.38
CA ILE A 281 1.70 2.49 10.93
C ILE A 281 1.91 3.92 10.43
N ARG A 282 2.19 4.85 11.34
CA ARG A 282 2.70 6.21 11.08
C ARG A 282 4.11 6.32 11.63
N TYR A 283 5.08 6.55 10.76
CA TYR A 283 6.47 6.85 11.12
C TYR A 283 6.72 8.35 10.93
N GLY A 284 7.32 8.99 11.93
CA GLY A 284 7.65 10.42 11.91
C GLY A 284 6.45 11.34 12.13
N GLU A 285 6.74 12.65 12.13
CA GLU A 285 5.77 13.73 12.18
C GLU A 285 6.05 14.66 10.99
N PRO A 286 5.05 15.06 10.18
CA PRO A 286 5.29 15.87 8.97
C PRO A 286 5.36 17.37 9.28
N PHE A 287 4.75 17.81 10.39
CA PHE A 287 4.67 19.19 10.87
C PHE A 287 5.89 19.56 11.74
N HIS A 288 7.10 19.32 11.23
CA HIS A 288 8.34 19.62 11.92
C HIS A 288 9.43 20.09 10.95
N HIS A 289 10.07 21.21 11.29
CA HIS A 289 11.16 21.87 10.55
C HIS A 289 12.38 20.99 10.26
N GLU A 290 12.53 19.84 10.93
CA GLU A 290 13.63 18.89 10.70
C GLU A 290 13.34 17.84 9.60
N THR A 291 12.08 17.73 9.11
CA THR A 291 11.74 16.82 8.00
C THR A 291 12.46 17.25 6.72
N SER A 292 13.52 16.50 6.36
CA SER A 292 14.50 16.95 5.36
C SER A 292 15.00 15.84 4.44
N LYS A 293 14.86 14.57 4.82
CA LYS A 293 15.13 13.40 3.97
C LYS A 293 13.81 12.74 3.54
N PRO A 294 13.76 12.12 2.33
CA PRO A 294 12.63 11.30 1.94
C PRO A 294 12.31 10.20 2.96
N PHE A 295 11.02 10.00 3.22
CA PHE A 295 10.45 9.09 4.22
C PHE A 295 10.85 9.39 5.68
N ASP A 296 11.30 10.62 6.00
CA ASP A 296 11.31 11.06 7.41
C ASP A 296 9.90 11.14 8.00
N PHE A 297 8.88 11.27 7.15
CA PHE A 297 7.50 10.91 7.43
C PHE A 297 6.98 9.88 6.42
N PHE A 298 6.35 8.81 6.88
CA PHE A 298 5.56 7.91 6.03
C PHE A 298 4.44 7.20 6.79
N GLN A 299 3.47 6.71 6.02
CA GLN A 299 2.33 5.92 6.49
C GLN A 299 2.25 4.60 5.75
N VAL A 300 1.76 3.57 6.43
CA VAL A 300 1.54 2.22 5.93
C VAL A 300 0.18 1.73 6.42
N GLY A 301 -0.62 1.14 5.53
CA GLY A 301 -1.85 0.45 5.90
C GLY A 301 -1.96 -0.88 5.15
N ILE A 302 -1.87 -2.00 5.88
CA ILE A 302 -1.94 -3.36 5.33
C ILE A 302 -3.16 -4.07 5.90
N GLN A 303 -4.03 -4.61 5.03
CA GLN A 303 -5.16 -5.46 5.42
C GLN A 303 -4.97 -6.88 4.88
N VAL A 304 -5.09 -7.87 5.76
CA VAL A 304 -5.16 -9.29 5.42
C VAL A 304 -6.53 -9.86 5.79
N ASN A 305 -7.04 -10.77 4.97
CA ASN A 305 -8.40 -11.32 5.09
C ASN A 305 -8.35 -12.81 5.43
N THR A 306 -9.44 -13.34 5.97
CA THR A 306 -9.66 -14.78 6.15
C THR A 306 -11.01 -15.17 5.55
N GLY A 307 -10.99 -16.07 4.56
CA GLY A 307 -12.19 -16.54 3.85
C GLY A 307 -12.57 -15.77 2.59
N ASP A 308 -11.80 -14.74 2.20
CA ASP A 308 -12.05 -13.92 1.01
C ASP A 308 -11.37 -14.47 -0.26
N LYS A 309 -11.71 -13.90 -1.42
CA LYS A 309 -11.02 -14.07 -2.71
C LYS A 309 -9.49 -13.97 -2.55
N THR A 310 -9.03 -13.05 -1.71
CA THR A 310 -7.62 -12.67 -1.59
C THR A 310 -7.18 -12.58 -0.14
N SER A 311 -5.98 -13.11 0.17
CA SER A 311 -5.41 -13.09 1.51
C SER A 311 -4.89 -11.72 1.92
N ILE A 312 -4.47 -10.89 0.96
CA ILE A 312 -4.06 -9.50 1.16
C ILE A 312 -5.10 -8.63 0.48
N GLY A 313 -6.00 -8.03 1.25
CA GLY A 313 -7.04 -7.14 0.72
C GLY A 313 -6.54 -5.75 0.38
N GLN A 314 -5.46 -5.31 1.05
CA GLN A 314 -4.93 -3.97 0.91
C GLN A 314 -3.46 -3.90 1.31
N ALA A 315 -2.67 -3.12 0.57
CA ALA A 315 -1.39 -2.59 1.02
C ALA A 315 -1.22 -1.19 0.44
N ARG A 316 -1.16 -0.17 1.31
CA ARG A 316 -0.92 1.22 0.92
C ARG A 316 0.31 1.78 1.64
N VAL A 317 1.12 2.56 0.93
CA VAL A 317 2.24 3.35 1.51
C VAL A 317 2.14 4.79 0.99
N ARG A 318 2.25 5.76 1.91
CA ARG A 318 2.29 7.20 1.59
C ARG A 318 3.56 7.79 2.21
N GLY A 319 4.56 8.14 1.40
CA GLY A 319 5.87 8.63 1.85
C GLY A 319 6.13 10.09 1.48
N LEU A 320 6.49 10.92 2.46
CA LEU A 320 6.89 12.31 2.23
C LEU A 320 8.28 12.35 1.57
N LEU A 321 8.41 13.05 0.45
CA LEU A 321 9.68 13.25 -0.26
C LEU A 321 10.37 14.57 0.11
N ALA A 322 9.58 15.62 0.33
CA ALA A 322 9.99 16.93 0.79
C ALA A 322 8.78 17.71 1.34
N SER A 323 8.99 18.62 2.28
CA SER A 323 7.97 19.43 2.95
C SER A 323 8.31 20.93 2.91
N ALA A 324 7.29 21.77 3.04
CA ALA A 324 7.42 23.18 3.35
C ALA A 324 6.22 23.64 4.19
N THR A 325 6.49 24.14 5.40
CA THR A 325 5.46 24.76 6.25
C THR A 325 4.98 26.06 5.60
N LEU A 326 3.67 26.17 5.40
CA LEU A 326 3.03 27.34 4.80
C LEU A 326 2.59 28.35 5.85
N LYS A 327 2.18 27.88 7.03
CA LYS A 327 1.77 28.72 8.16
C LYS A 327 1.74 27.97 9.48
N GLU A 328 2.39 28.54 10.50
CA GLU A 328 2.27 28.13 11.89
C GLU A 328 1.31 29.03 12.69
N TRP A 329 0.76 28.47 13.75
CA TRP A 329 0.01 29.14 14.81
C TRP A 329 0.37 28.48 16.16
N GLU A 330 0.15 29.16 17.29
CA GLU A 330 0.35 28.60 18.65
C GLU A 330 -0.40 27.28 18.92
N THR A 331 -1.40 26.94 18.10
CA THR A 331 -2.25 25.74 18.26
C THR A 331 -2.18 24.76 17.08
N GLY A 332 -1.35 24.98 16.06
CA GLY A 332 -1.33 24.10 14.89
C GLY A 332 -0.56 24.62 13.69
N GLU A 333 -0.58 23.88 12.60
CA GLU A 333 0.23 24.12 11.40
C GLU A 333 -0.55 23.81 10.10
N LEU A 334 -0.20 24.52 9.03
CA LEU A 334 -0.55 24.23 7.65
C LEU A 334 0.76 24.07 6.85
N MET A 335 0.91 22.95 6.16
CA MET A 335 2.08 22.64 5.34
C MET A 335 1.67 22.16 3.94
N ILE A 336 2.61 22.19 3.01
CA ILE A 336 2.57 21.43 1.76
C ILE A 336 3.71 20.40 1.75
N GLY A 337 3.44 19.21 1.24
CA GLY A 337 4.45 18.17 1.04
C GLY A 337 4.36 17.56 -0.35
N ALA A 338 5.51 17.20 -0.92
CA ALA A 338 5.60 16.31 -2.09
C ALA A 338 5.62 14.86 -1.61
N PHE A 339 4.87 13.97 -2.26
CA PHE A 339 4.67 12.59 -1.82
C PHE A 339 4.91 11.56 -2.94
N GLN A 340 5.34 10.37 -2.53
CA GLN A 340 5.19 9.13 -3.28
C GLN A 340 4.06 8.29 -2.65
N HIS A 341 3.26 7.65 -3.49
CA HIS A 341 2.26 6.67 -3.07
C HIS A 341 2.49 5.35 -3.79
N PHE A 342 2.32 4.26 -3.05
CA PHE A 342 2.06 2.93 -3.57
C PHE A 342 0.68 2.51 -3.07
N ASP A 343 -0.20 2.11 -3.98
CA ASP A 343 -1.55 1.65 -3.66
C ASP A 343 -1.77 0.26 -4.23
N TYR A 344 -2.26 -0.65 -3.38
CA TYR A 344 -2.77 -1.96 -3.75
C TYR A 344 -4.08 -2.21 -2.96
N LEU A 345 -5.13 -2.55 -3.68
CA LEU A 345 -6.44 -2.92 -3.18
C LEU A 345 -6.97 -4.06 -4.04
N ASP A 346 -7.32 -5.18 -3.41
CA ASP A 346 -7.96 -6.33 -4.04
C ASP A 346 -9.11 -6.79 -3.14
N ASN A 347 -10.31 -6.88 -3.69
CA ASN A 347 -11.52 -7.31 -2.99
C ASN A 347 -12.60 -7.66 -4.01
N ALA A 348 -13.69 -8.28 -3.55
CA ALA A 348 -14.77 -8.72 -4.43
C ALA A 348 -15.51 -7.59 -5.17
N ALA A 349 -15.33 -6.29 -4.83
CA ALA A 349 -15.95 -5.17 -5.53
C ALA A 349 -15.11 -4.65 -6.72
N PHE A 350 -13.81 -4.40 -6.52
CA PHE A 350 -12.84 -4.15 -7.58
C PHE A 350 -11.40 -4.27 -7.07
N GLU A 351 -10.51 -4.62 -7.99
CA GLU A 351 -9.07 -4.41 -7.88
C GLU A 351 -8.70 -2.99 -8.34
N LEU A 352 -7.74 -2.39 -7.62
CA LEU A 352 -7.13 -1.10 -7.92
C LEU A 352 -5.68 -1.14 -7.43
N GLY A 353 -4.75 -0.95 -8.35
CA GLY A 353 -3.32 -0.87 -8.06
C GLY A 353 -2.68 0.33 -8.73
N GLY A 354 -1.56 0.81 -8.22
CA GLY A 354 -0.74 1.77 -8.93
C GLY A 354 0.32 2.47 -8.09
N GLN A 355 1.14 3.27 -8.77
CA GLN A 355 2.16 4.10 -8.14
C GLN A 355 2.01 5.54 -8.62
N SER A 356 1.98 6.50 -7.69
CA SER A 356 1.74 7.90 -8.00
C SER A 356 2.68 8.84 -7.27
N PHE A 357 2.91 10.01 -7.86
CA PHE A 357 3.63 11.12 -7.23
C PHE A 357 2.75 12.37 -7.25
N GLY A 358 2.84 13.20 -6.22
CA GLY A 358 1.96 14.35 -6.11
C GLY A 358 2.29 15.30 -4.96
N ALA A 359 1.36 16.20 -4.68
CA ALA A 359 1.43 17.13 -3.58
C ALA A 359 0.26 16.93 -2.62
N ALA A 360 0.51 17.16 -1.33
CA ALA A 360 -0.50 17.17 -0.27
C ALA A 360 -0.51 18.51 0.43
N LEU A 361 -1.68 19.12 0.58
CA LEU A 361 -1.90 20.17 1.57
C LEU A 361 -2.31 19.47 2.87
N MET A 362 -1.52 19.62 3.94
CA MET A 362 -1.80 19.02 5.24
C MET A 362 -2.01 20.12 6.28
N TYR A 363 -3.01 19.94 7.15
CA TYR A 363 -3.37 20.86 8.21
C TYR A 363 -3.60 20.08 9.50
N ASP A 364 -3.09 20.60 10.61
CA ASP A 364 -3.27 20.01 11.92
C ASP A 364 -3.46 21.09 12.99
N ARG A 365 -4.34 20.83 13.97
CA ARG A 365 -4.65 21.79 15.02
C ARG A 365 -5.17 21.16 16.31
N HIS A 366 -4.62 21.61 17.43
CA HIS A 366 -5.20 21.48 18.75
C HIS A 366 -6.41 22.41 18.90
N LEU A 367 -7.57 21.83 19.19
CA LEU A 367 -8.84 22.54 19.45
C LEU A 367 -9.04 22.83 20.94
N ALA A 368 -8.48 21.98 21.80
CA ALA A 368 -8.38 22.09 23.25
C ALA A 368 -7.27 21.15 23.74
N ASP A 369 -6.92 21.19 25.03
CA ASP A 369 -5.81 20.48 25.69
C ASP A 369 -5.65 18.98 25.35
N HIS A 370 -6.72 18.35 24.86
CA HIS A 370 -6.74 16.93 24.49
C HIS A 370 -7.29 16.65 23.07
N TRP A 371 -7.89 17.63 22.39
CA TRP A 371 -8.55 17.42 21.10
C TRP A 371 -7.70 17.95 19.96
N ARG A 372 -7.34 17.10 19.00
CA ARG A 372 -6.54 17.42 17.82
C ARG A 372 -7.33 17.09 16.56
N VAL A 373 -7.38 18.00 15.59
CA VAL A 373 -8.00 17.78 14.27
C VAL A 373 -6.93 17.82 13.19
N ALA A 374 -6.88 16.80 12.35
CA ALA A 374 -6.03 16.76 11.17
C ALA A 374 -6.86 16.66 9.90
N LEU A 375 -6.32 17.25 8.83
CA LEU A 375 -6.83 17.22 7.46
C LEU A 375 -5.65 17.00 6.52
N ALA A 376 -5.82 16.19 5.46
CA ALA A 376 -5.06 16.42 4.25
C ALA A 376 -5.91 16.32 2.98
N LEU A 377 -5.36 16.92 1.93
CA LEU A 377 -5.84 16.82 0.56
C LEU A 377 -4.65 16.57 -0.36
N HIS A 378 -4.54 15.34 -0.87
CA HIS A 378 -3.56 14.92 -1.87
C HIS A 378 -4.11 15.10 -3.29
N ALA A 379 -3.25 15.54 -4.21
CA ALA A 379 -3.48 15.52 -5.65
C ALA A 379 -2.24 14.96 -6.36
N ASN A 380 -2.40 13.82 -7.02
CA ASN A 380 -1.31 12.98 -7.50
C ASN A 380 -1.51 12.57 -8.97
N ALA A 381 -0.40 12.38 -9.69
CA ALA A 381 -0.36 11.76 -11.00
C ALA A 381 0.05 10.29 -10.87
N THR A 382 -0.82 9.38 -11.32
CA THR A 382 -0.57 7.94 -11.35
C THR A 382 0.25 7.59 -12.59
N VAL A 383 1.44 7.03 -12.41
CA VAL A 383 2.39 6.72 -13.49
C VAL A 383 1.94 5.47 -14.25
N MET A 384 1.68 4.40 -13.50
CA MET A 384 0.95 3.23 -13.95
C MET A 384 -0.12 2.92 -12.91
N GLY A 385 -1.34 2.70 -13.37
CA GLY A 385 -2.46 2.21 -12.58
C GLY A 385 -3.11 1.01 -13.26
N ALA A 386 -3.64 0.10 -12.44
CA ALA A 386 -4.33 -1.11 -12.83
C ALA A 386 -5.72 -1.13 -12.20
N VAL A 387 -6.77 -1.41 -12.97
CA VAL A 387 -8.17 -1.42 -12.49
C VAL A 387 -8.95 -2.55 -13.16
N SER A 388 -9.77 -3.31 -12.42
CA SER A 388 -10.57 -4.41 -13.00
C SER A 388 -11.36 -3.98 -14.24
N SER A 389 -11.45 -4.90 -15.21
CA SER A 389 -12.15 -4.73 -16.48
C SER A 389 -13.08 -5.89 -16.76
N GLU A 390 -14.33 -5.58 -17.10
CA GLU A 390 -15.40 -6.54 -17.38
C GLU A 390 -15.15 -7.40 -18.63
N TYR A 391 -14.15 -7.03 -19.43
CA TYR A 391 -13.87 -7.59 -20.76
C TYR A 391 -12.54 -8.35 -20.84
N GLY A 392 -12.08 -8.91 -19.71
CA GLY A 392 -10.86 -9.73 -19.65
C GLY A 392 -10.82 -10.88 -20.66
N PHE A 393 -11.99 -11.41 -21.04
CA PHE A 393 -12.14 -12.43 -22.09
C PHE A 393 -11.84 -11.93 -23.53
N VAL A 394 -11.66 -10.62 -23.72
CA VAL A 394 -11.27 -9.97 -24.99
C VAL A 394 -9.79 -9.58 -24.98
N THR A 395 -9.30 -9.12 -23.83
CA THR A 395 -7.93 -8.60 -23.66
C THR A 395 -6.91 -9.66 -23.25
N GLY A 396 -7.33 -10.78 -22.65
CA GLY A 396 -6.47 -11.80 -22.02
C GLY A 396 -6.37 -11.65 -20.50
N ARG A 397 -6.68 -10.47 -19.96
CA ARG A 397 -6.44 -10.09 -18.56
C ARG A 397 -7.62 -9.30 -17.99
N ASP A 398 -8.06 -9.66 -16.79
CA ASP A 398 -9.26 -9.11 -16.11
C ASP A 398 -9.09 -7.72 -15.50
N TYR A 399 -8.00 -7.01 -15.84
CA TYR A 399 -7.78 -5.61 -15.46
C TYR A 399 -7.07 -4.81 -16.57
N ASP A 400 -7.49 -3.55 -16.72
CA ASP A 400 -6.96 -2.58 -17.68
C ASP A 400 -5.80 -1.78 -17.06
N TYR A 401 -4.77 -1.47 -17.86
CA TYR A 401 -3.59 -0.69 -17.44
C TYR A 401 -3.59 0.72 -18.05
N GLY A 402 -3.14 1.72 -17.31
CA GLY A 402 -2.72 3.01 -17.89
C GLY A 402 -2.33 4.11 -16.90
N PRO A 403 -1.88 5.27 -17.41
CA PRO A 403 -1.62 6.45 -16.58
C PRO A 403 -2.92 7.08 -16.08
N GLY A 404 -2.82 7.93 -15.06
CA GLY A 404 -4.00 8.51 -14.44
C GLY A 404 -3.74 9.69 -13.51
N LEU A 405 -4.79 10.10 -12.81
CA LEU A 405 -4.76 11.07 -11.72
C LEU A 405 -5.50 10.47 -10.53
N ASN A 406 -4.99 10.68 -9.32
CA ASN A 406 -5.73 10.35 -8.11
C ASN A 406 -5.74 11.50 -7.10
N SER A 407 -6.80 11.57 -6.32
CA SER A 407 -6.95 12.53 -5.22
C SER A 407 -7.44 11.82 -3.97
N LYS A 408 -6.92 12.24 -2.82
CA LYS A 408 -7.19 11.62 -1.52
C LYS A 408 -7.52 12.75 -0.54
N PHE A 409 -8.70 12.73 0.07
CA PHE A 409 -9.07 13.69 1.11
C PHE A 409 -9.32 12.92 2.40
N GLU A 410 -8.87 13.46 3.52
CA GLU A 410 -8.93 12.74 4.79
C GLU A 410 -9.04 13.73 5.95
N VAL A 411 -9.96 13.47 6.88
CA VAL A 411 -10.28 14.31 8.05
C VAL A 411 -10.34 13.44 9.29
N PHE A 412 -9.64 13.84 10.36
CA PHE A 412 -9.56 13.08 11.60
C PHE A 412 -9.72 13.99 12.81
N LEU A 413 -10.50 13.53 13.79
CA LEU A 413 -10.62 14.13 15.12
C LEU A 413 -10.10 13.11 16.14
N THR A 414 -9.15 13.50 16.98
CA THR A 414 -8.53 12.64 17.99
C THR A 414 -8.60 13.28 19.37
N HIS A 415 -8.67 12.44 20.41
CA HIS A 415 -8.77 12.82 21.81
C HIS A 415 -7.72 12.06 22.62
N ARG A 416 -6.80 12.78 23.27
CA ARG A 416 -5.64 12.20 24.00
C ARG A 416 -4.81 11.23 23.15
N GLY A 417 -4.75 11.47 21.84
CA GLY A 417 -4.08 10.60 20.89
C GLY A 417 -4.86 9.36 20.45
N PHE A 418 -6.01 9.07 21.06
CA PHE A 418 -6.98 8.13 20.50
C PHE A 418 -7.80 8.83 19.43
N PRO A 419 -7.62 8.51 18.14
CA PRO A 419 -8.54 8.95 17.08
C PRO A 419 -9.98 8.50 17.32
N MET A 420 -10.94 9.43 17.25
CA MET A 420 -12.34 9.33 17.70
C MET A 420 -13.40 9.46 16.59
N VAL A 421 -13.11 10.18 15.51
CA VAL A 421 -13.97 10.33 14.32
C VAL A 421 -13.07 10.58 13.12
N GLY A 422 -13.46 10.10 11.94
CA GLY A 422 -12.90 10.63 10.71
C GLY A 422 -13.62 10.18 9.46
N LEU A 423 -13.25 10.84 8.37
CA LEU A 423 -13.85 10.73 7.06
C LEU A 423 -12.72 10.79 6.03
N SER A 424 -12.57 9.74 5.24
CA SER A 424 -11.62 9.69 4.14
C SER A 424 -12.31 9.32 2.83
N GLY A 425 -11.62 9.59 1.72
CA GLY A 425 -11.98 9.01 0.45
C GLY A 425 -10.93 9.26 -0.61
N GLU A 426 -10.78 8.27 -1.48
CA GLU A 426 -9.89 8.32 -2.63
C GLU A 426 -10.71 8.26 -3.93
N LEU A 427 -10.29 9.05 -4.92
CA LEU A 427 -10.77 9.00 -6.29
C LEU A 427 -9.57 8.74 -7.20
N HIS A 428 -9.66 7.71 -8.02
CA HIS A 428 -8.65 7.33 -9.01
C HIS A 428 -9.30 7.35 -10.39
N TRP A 429 -8.81 8.24 -11.26
CA TRP A 429 -9.12 8.22 -12.70
C TRP A 429 -7.94 7.59 -13.44
N VAL A 430 -8.21 6.52 -14.20
CA VAL A 430 -7.23 5.81 -15.02
C VAL A 430 -7.69 5.83 -16.47
N ARG A 431 -6.80 6.26 -17.37
CA ARG A 431 -7.03 6.24 -18.82
C ARG A 431 -6.30 5.03 -19.40
N THR A 432 -7.05 4.07 -19.91
CA THR A 432 -6.48 2.81 -20.39
C THR A 432 -5.58 3.01 -21.60
N MET A 433 -4.40 2.40 -21.51
CA MET A 433 -3.29 2.41 -22.46
C MET A 433 -2.97 1.00 -22.96
N ASN A 434 -3.22 -0.03 -22.14
CA ASN A 434 -3.27 -1.43 -22.54
C ASN A 434 -4.52 -2.08 -21.91
N GLY A 435 -5.38 -2.66 -22.75
CA GLY A 435 -6.75 -3.02 -22.41
C GLY A 435 -7.74 -2.56 -23.50
N LEU A 436 -9.04 -2.51 -23.17
CA LEU A 436 -10.01 -1.83 -24.06
C LEU A 436 -9.85 -0.29 -24.01
N PRO A 437 -10.40 0.49 -24.95
CA PRO A 437 -10.28 1.97 -24.96
C PRO A 437 -11.04 2.74 -23.86
N THR A 438 -10.95 2.31 -22.61
CA THR A 438 -11.77 2.71 -21.45
C THR A 438 -11.27 3.94 -20.68
N ASN A 439 -12.16 4.52 -19.87
CA ASN A 439 -11.82 5.43 -18.77
C ASN A 439 -12.41 4.88 -17.48
N HIS A 440 -11.58 4.60 -16.48
CA HIS A 440 -12.06 4.13 -15.17
C HIS A 440 -12.11 5.32 -14.20
N ILE A 441 -13.16 5.39 -13.40
CA ILE A 441 -13.25 6.22 -12.19
C ILE A 441 -13.55 5.28 -11.03
N ALA A 442 -12.50 4.78 -10.39
CA ALA A 442 -12.57 4.02 -9.15
C ALA A 442 -12.61 4.99 -7.97
N ARG A 443 -13.49 4.74 -7.00
CA ARG A 443 -13.68 5.54 -5.80
C ARG A 443 -13.90 4.65 -4.60
N TYR A 444 -13.37 5.06 -3.46
CA TYR A 444 -13.81 4.55 -2.17
C TYR A 444 -13.98 5.72 -1.19
N TYR A 445 -15.01 5.64 -0.35
CA TYR A 445 -15.31 6.62 0.69
C TYR A 445 -15.52 5.88 2.01
N GLN A 446 -15.01 6.42 3.10
CA GLN A 446 -14.90 5.74 4.39
C GLN A 446 -15.24 6.73 5.52
N ALA A 447 -16.13 6.33 6.42
CA ALA A 447 -16.51 7.13 7.59
C ALA A 447 -16.42 6.27 8.85
N PHE A 448 -15.52 6.63 9.76
CA PHE A 448 -15.23 5.90 10.98
C PHE A 448 -15.47 6.76 12.24
N ALA A 449 -15.60 6.10 13.39
CA ALA A 449 -15.56 6.72 14.72
C ALA A 449 -14.72 5.88 15.68
N GLU A 450 -14.52 6.30 16.92
CA GLU A 450 -13.88 5.46 17.92
C GLU A 450 -14.29 5.74 19.35
N TYR A 451 -14.24 4.69 20.16
CA TYR A 451 -14.41 4.78 21.59
C TYR A 451 -13.33 3.94 22.31
N PRO A 452 -12.38 4.58 23.01
CA PRO A 452 -11.46 3.90 23.92
C PRO A 452 -12.23 3.23 25.05
N VAL A 453 -12.02 1.92 25.24
CA VAL A 453 -12.73 1.11 26.24
C VAL A 453 -11.87 0.88 27.48
N LEU A 454 -10.61 0.48 27.30
CA LEU A 454 -9.69 0.18 28.40
C LEU A 454 -8.23 0.32 27.96
N GLY A 455 -7.49 1.24 28.58
CA GLY A 455 -6.07 1.45 28.27
C GLY A 455 -5.88 1.75 26.78
N HIS A 456 -5.17 0.87 26.08
CA HIS A 456 -4.85 0.99 24.66
C HIS A 456 -5.90 0.35 23.73
N LEU A 457 -6.93 -0.31 24.30
CA LEU A 457 -7.99 -0.97 23.55
C LEU A 457 -9.14 0.00 23.27
N SER A 458 -9.49 0.14 22.00
CA SER A 458 -10.70 0.80 21.53
C SER A 458 -11.64 -0.17 20.82
N LEU A 459 -12.91 0.24 20.72
CA LEU A 459 -13.90 -0.31 19.80
C LEU A 459 -14.44 0.90 18.99
N GLY A 460 -14.07 1.07 17.72
CA GLY A 460 -14.48 2.21 16.86
C GLY A 460 -15.49 1.91 15.77
N ALA A 461 -15.90 2.78 14.82
CA ALA A 461 -16.99 2.64 13.80
C ALA A 461 -16.51 2.48 12.33
N GLU A 462 -17.25 1.86 11.37
CA GLU A 462 -17.07 2.12 9.92
C GLU A 462 -18.23 1.68 9.01
N GLY A 463 -18.59 2.55 8.06
CA GLY A 463 -19.07 2.14 6.74
C GLY A 463 -18.13 2.59 5.62
N ILE A 464 -17.86 1.71 4.65
CA ILE A 464 -17.22 2.05 3.36
C ILE A 464 -18.25 2.01 2.23
N LEU A 465 -18.09 2.90 1.25
CA LEU A 465 -18.73 2.80 -0.06
C LEU A 465 -17.67 2.70 -1.17
N PHE A 466 -17.49 1.50 -1.71
CA PHE A 466 -16.74 1.29 -2.96
C PHE A 466 -17.64 1.63 -4.15
N LYS A 467 -17.09 2.33 -5.15
CA LYS A 467 -17.79 2.63 -6.41
C LYS A 467 -16.82 2.74 -7.60
N ARG A 468 -16.93 1.82 -8.56
CA ARG A 468 -16.20 1.86 -9.84
C ARG A 468 -17.16 2.19 -10.97
N ASN A 469 -16.78 3.13 -11.83
CA ASN A 469 -17.43 3.39 -13.11
C ASN A 469 -16.40 3.25 -14.22
N THR A 470 -16.77 2.56 -15.30
CA THR A 470 -15.92 2.40 -16.48
C THR A 470 -16.69 2.86 -17.70
N TYR A 471 -16.17 3.91 -18.34
CA TYR A 471 -16.75 4.52 -19.53
C TYR A 471 -16.07 3.94 -20.77
N MET A 472 -16.86 3.41 -21.69
CA MET A 472 -16.37 2.68 -22.86
C MET A 472 -16.06 3.62 -24.02
N GLY A 473 -14.89 3.45 -24.64
CA GLY A 473 -14.59 4.01 -25.95
C GLY A 473 -15.06 3.09 -27.07
N ASN A 474 -15.37 3.66 -28.23
CA ASN A 474 -15.63 2.87 -29.44
C ASN A 474 -14.34 2.15 -29.90
N LEU A 475 -14.43 0.85 -30.18
CA LEU A 475 -13.33 0.07 -30.75
C LEU A 475 -13.80 -0.57 -32.07
N LEU A 476 -13.18 -0.16 -33.19
CA LEU A 476 -13.45 -0.69 -34.53
C LEU A 476 -14.94 -0.63 -34.96
N GLY A 477 -15.71 0.34 -34.44
CA GLY A 477 -17.15 0.46 -34.70
C GLY A 477 -18.04 -0.32 -33.73
N ILE A 478 -17.46 -1.08 -32.79
CA ILE A 478 -18.19 -1.77 -31.73
C ILE A 478 -18.32 -0.83 -30.52
N GLU A 479 -19.54 -0.65 -30.05
CA GLU A 479 -19.85 0.02 -28.78
C GLU A 479 -20.06 -1.03 -27.69
N PHE A 480 -19.25 -0.94 -26.63
CA PHE A 480 -19.44 -1.71 -25.41
C PHE A 480 -20.25 -0.86 -24.41
N PRO A 481 -21.15 -1.46 -23.60
CA PRO A 481 -21.90 -0.71 -22.60
C PRO A 481 -21.02 -0.26 -21.43
N ASP A 482 -21.22 0.98 -20.99
CA ASP A 482 -20.64 1.53 -19.76
C ASP A 482 -20.95 0.65 -18.55
N PHE A 483 -19.97 0.53 -17.65
CA PHE A 483 -20.10 -0.26 -16.43
C PHE A 483 -20.17 0.62 -15.16
N SER A 484 -20.91 0.14 -14.17
CA SER A 484 -21.08 0.81 -12.88
C SER A 484 -21.31 -0.22 -11.78
N ARG A 485 -20.34 -0.38 -10.87
CA ARG A 485 -20.47 -1.24 -9.68
C ARG A 485 -20.36 -0.42 -8.42
N SER A 486 -21.16 -0.77 -7.42
CA SER A 486 -21.04 -0.21 -6.07
C SER A 486 -21.25 -1.31 -5.05
N ALA A 487 -20.39 -1.29 -4.03
CA ALA A 487 -20.36 -2.24 -2.94
C ALA A 487 -20.24 -1.46 -1.63
N PRO A 488 -21.31 -1.35 -0.83
CA PRO A 488 -21.19 -0.91 0.54
C PRO A 488 -20.48 -1.98 1.36
N GLN A 489 -19.74 -1.59 2.39
CA GLN A 489 -19.16 -2.51 3.35
C GLN A 489 -19.40 -1.99 4.76
N LEU A 490 -19.76 -2.87 5.67
CA LEU A 490 -19.84 -2.62 7.11
C LEU A 490 -18.71 -3.40 7.78
N ARG A 491 -18.01 -2.80 8.75
CA ARG A 491 -16.98 -3.49 9.54
C ARG A 491 -17.25 -3.26 11.02
N ILE A 492 -16.90 -4.22 11.90
CA ILE A 492 -17.08 -4.17 13.36
C ILE A 492 -15.91 -4.90 14.04
N TYR A 493 -15.15 -4.23 14.91
CA TYR A 493 -13.98 -4.83 15.56
C TYR A 493 -13.52 -4.12 16.85
N GLY A 494 -12.36 -4.54 17.38
CA GLY A 494 -11.57 -3.79 18.38
C GLY A 494 -10.13 -3.51 17.94
N SER A 495 -9.65 -2.30 18.23
CA SER A 495 -8.30 -1.82 17.90
C SER A 495 -7.40 -1.82 19.13
N TRP A 496 -6.11 -2.07 18.92
CA TRP A 496 -5.07 -1.94 19.93
C TRP A 496 -4.01 -0.93 19.50
N LEU A 497 -3.83 0.13 20.30
CA LEU A 497 -2.74 1.09 20.11
C LEU A 497 -1.42 0.51 20.64
N LEU A 498 -0.51 0.15 19.74
CA LEU A 498 0.79 -0.45 20.10
C LEU A 498 1.81 0.59 20.61
N SER A 499 1.46 1.87 20.55
CA SER A 499 2.34 3.00 20.83
C SER A 499 1.60 4.10 21.61
N ALA A 500 1.48 3.91 22.92
CA ALA A 500 1.49 5.05 23.84
C ALA A 500 2.80 4.94 24.63
N GLY A 501 3.58 6.02 24.62
CA GLY A 501 4.49 6.27 25.73
C GLY A 501 3.66 6.72 26.93
N GLU A 502 4.16 6.45 28.13
CA GLU A 502 3.48 6.74 29.38
C GLU A 502 3.19 8.25 29.50
N GLN A 503 1.95 8.61 29.85
CA GLN A 503 1.48 9.98 30.16
C GLN A 503 1.34 10.16 31.67
#